data_AF-A0A6L8GIF8-F1
#
_entry.id   AF-A0A6L8GIF8-F1
#
_cell.length_a   1.000
_cell.length_b   1.000
_cell.length_c   1.000
_cell.angle_alpha   90.00
_cell.angle_beta   90.00
_cell.angle_gamma   90.00
#
_symmetry.space_group_name_H-M   'P 1'
#
loop_
_entity.id
_entity.type
_entity.pdbx_description
1 polymer ?
#
loop_
_entity_poly.entity_id
_entity_poly.type
_entity_poly.pdbx_seq_one_letter_code
_entity_poly.pdbx_strand_id
1 'polypeptide(L)'
;MNAWSCTYSRRSSAWGCPRTGAPCSRRSGTAGGESTDSGIFYACKRGHGGVAVPILYPAYYTGVGRPYLIGIAGHSGAGKTTLARRLAARLAGSPDAVLPVDAYYLDRSGVPRTAWADLDLESPAAIELPLLLDQLRELAAGHAIERPVYDYSTHARRPETVSLTPAGTVIVEGRLALYWDAVRSLLDTRVYIACATDVCLSRRVARDTRERGRTAAEVQERWRNSVQPLYLRYVAPTRRYADLVVDGEEPADEMAAAVLRVLAARPA
;
A
#
# COMPACT_ATOMS: atom_id res chain seq x y z
N MET A 1 16.25 -39.75 26.68
CA MET A 1 17.32 -39.94 25.67
C MET A 1 16.98 -39.01 24.50
N ASN A 2 17.74 -38.00 24.09
CA ASN A 2 18.98 -37.41 24.57
C ASN A 2 18.89 -35.90 24.27
N ALA A 3 19.03 -35.08 25.31
CA ALA A 3 19.36 -33.68 25.19
C ALA A 3 20.87 -33.55 25.03
N TRP A 4 21.35 -32.75 24.08
CA TRP A 4 22.77 -32.36 24.04
C TRP A 4 22.87 -30.85 23.92
N SER A 5 23.24 -30.26 25.06
CA SER A 5 23.82 -28.94 25.23
C SER A 5 25.09 -28.78 24.41
N CYS A 6 25.32 -27.60 23.82
CA CYS A 6 26.64 -27.24 23.30
C CYS A 6 27.10 -25.93 23.94
N THR A 7 28.16 -26.05 24.73
CA THR A 7 28.90 -25.02 25.47
C THR A 7 29.69 -24.11 24.53
N TYR A 8 29.63 -22.80 24.78
CA TYR A 8 30.40 -21.77 24.09
C TYR A 8 31.87 -21.78 24.55
N SER A 9 32.78 -22.14 23.65
CA SER A 9 34.23 -22.05 23.84
C SER A 9 34.78 -20.83 23.09
N ARG A 10 35.30 -19.84 23.82
CA ARG A 10 36.10 -18.75 23.26
C ARG A 10 37.52 -19.25 23.02
N ARG A 11 37.90 -19.47 21.76
CA ARG A 11 39.28 -19.35 21.24
C ARG A 11 39.32 -19.70 19.75
N SER A 12 39.39 -18.67 18.90
CA SER A 12 40.35 -18.53 17.80
C SER A 12 39.79 -17.55 16.77
N SER A 13 40.60 -16.54 16.49
CA SER A 13 40.37 -15.46 15.54
C SER A 13 40.83 -15.91 14.15
N ALA A 14 39.96 -16.57 13.39
CA ALA A 14 40.01 -16.66 11.93
C ALA A 14 38.82 -17.51 11.44
N TRP A 15 37.94 -16.95 10.61
CA TRP A 15 36.89 -17.72 9.92
C TRP A 15 37.12 -17.68 8.42
N GLY A 16 37.43 -18.85 7.85
CA GLY A 16 37.33 -19.15 6.42
C GLY A 16 35.96 -19.75 6.09
N CYS A 17 35.58 -19.72 4.81
CA CYS A 17 34.29 -20.23 4.30
C CYS A 17 34.25 -21.78 4.33
N PRO A 18 33.20 -22.45 4.85
CA PRO A 18 33.20 -23.91 5.06
C PRO A 18 32.99 -24.78 3.81
N ARG A 19 33.00 -24.24 2.58
CA ARG A 19 32.72 -25.06 1.37
C ARG A 19 33.75 -25.02 0.25
N THR A 20 34.74 -24.16 0.27
CA THR A 20 35.86 -24.18 -0.70
C THR A 20 37.06 -23.52 -0.04
N GLY A 21 38.07 -24.27 0.36
CA GLY A 21 39.27 -23.75 1.05
C GLY A 21 40.19 -22.89 0.17
N ALA A 22 39.69 -21.81 -0.43
CA ALA A 22 40.48 -20.87 -1.22
C ALA A 22 40.65 -19.53 -0.47
N PRO A 23 41.86 -18.94 -0.45
CA PRO A 23 42.10 -17.65 0.19
C PRO A 23 41.44 -16.50 -0.61
N CYS A 24 40.74 -15.63 0.12
CA CYS A 24 40.12 -14.42 -0.44
C CYS A 24 41.22 -13.41 -0.82
N SER A 25 41.53 -13.30 -2.12
CA SER A 25 42.40 -12.23 -2.61
C SER A 25 41.61 -10.92 -2.70
N ARG A 26 42.19 -9.84 -2.15
CA ARG A 26 41.64 -8.48 -2.30
C ARG A 26 41.67 -8.11 -3.78
N ARG A 27 40.50 -7.97 -4.40
CA ARG A 27 40.34 -7.12 -5.60
C ARG A 27 39.44 -5.94 -5.26
N SER A 28 40.04 -4.76 -5.33
CA SER A 28 39.38 -3.48 -5.51
C SER A 28 38.66 -3.48 -6.87
N GLY A 29 37.35 -3.27 -6.87
CA GLY A 29 36.55 -3.13 -8.08
C GLY A 29 35.09 -2.87 -7.74
N THR A 30 34.68 -1.61 -7.75
CA THR A 30 33.27 -1.20 -7.73
C THR A 30 32.74 -1.25 -9.16
N ALA A 31 31.97 -2.28 -9.49
CA ALA A 31 31.00 -2.28 -10.57
C ALA A 31 29.91 -3.32 -10.26
N GLY A 32 28.67 -2.98 -10.60
CA GLY A 32 27.46 -3.73 -10.26
C GLY A 32 27.43 -5.16 -10.77
N GLY A 33 26.59 -5.95 -10.10
CA GLY A 33 26.16 -7.26 -10.51
C GLY A 33 24.80 -7.53 -9.88
N GLU A 34 23.73 -7.30 -10.64
CA GLU A 34 22.42 -7.84 -10.36
C GLU A 34 22.48 -9.34 -10.62
N SER A 35 22.30 -10.16 -9.57
CA SER A 35 22.03 -11.60 -9.74
C SER A 35 20.54 -11.82 -9.61
N THR A 36 19.88 -12.11 -10.74
CA THR A 36 18.42 -12.25 -10.90
C THR A 36 17.88 -13.64 -10.54
N ASP A 37 18.64 -14.52 -9.90
CA ASP A 37 18.30 -15.96 -9.88
C ASP A 37 17.57 -16.48 -8.61
N SER A 38 16.78 -15.64 -7.91
CA SER A 38 15.98 -16.15 -6.76
C SER A 38 14.84 -15.26 -6.23
N GLY A 39 14.47 -14.14 -6.88
CA GLY A 39 13.32 -13.34 -6.44
C GLY A 39 13.46 -12.74 -5.02
N ILE A 40 14.69 -12.58 -4.53
CA ILE A 40 15.00 -12.03 -3.20
C ILE A 40 15.24 -10.53 -3.32
N PHE A 41 14.32 -9.72 -2.79
CA PHE A 41 14.49 -8.27 -2.66
C PHE A 41 15.07 -7.91 -1.30
N TYR A 42 16.18 -7.17 -1.28
CA TYR A 42 16.89 -6.76 -0.07
C TYR A 42 16.49 -5.35 0.36
N ALA A 43 15.97 -5.18 1.58
CA ALA A 43 15.82 -3.87 2.21
C ALA A 43 16.82 -3.73 3.37
N CYS A 44 17.74 -2.76 3.28
CA CYS A 44 18.76 -2.50 4.30
C CYS A 44 18.29 -1.41 5.29
N LYS A 45 18.05 -1.74 6.57
CA LYS A 45 17.93 -0.74 7.64
C LYS A 45 19.35 -0.32 8.06
N ARG A 46 19.70 0.96 7.91
CA ARG A 46 20.92 1.52 8.54
C ARG A 46 20.67 1.66 10.04
N GLY A 47 21.27 0.77 10.82
CA GLY A 47 21.37 0.88 12.28
C GLY A 47 22.74 0.38 12.72
N HIS A 48 23.44 1.18 13.52
CA HIS A 48 24.78 0.92 14.04
C HIS A 48 24.92 -0.51 14.60
N GLY A 49 25.79 -1.31 13.98
CA GLY A 49 26.15 -2.66 14.44
C GLY A 49 25.20 -3.81 14.05
N GLY A 50 24.20 -3.57 13.19
CA GLY A 50 23.16 -4.55 12.86
C GLY A 50 23.59 -5.62 11.85
N VAL A 51 23.53 -6.88 12.26
CA VAL A 51 23.48 -8.02 11.33
C VAL A 51 22.21 -7.88 10.47
N ALA A 52 22.36 -7.83 9.14
CA ALA A 52 21.24 -7.85 8.23
C ALA A 52 20.56 -9.22 8.31
N VAL A 53 19.40 -9.28 8.96
CA VAL A 53 18.55 -10.49 8.93
C VAL A 53 17.65 -10.37 7.70
N PRO A 54 17.80 -11.23 6.68
CA PRO A 54 16.92 -11.20 5.52
C PRO A 54 15.50 -11.58 5.95
N ILE A 55 14.54 -10.67 5.71
CA ILE A 55 13.12 -11.02 5.78
C ILE A 55 12.78 -11.63 4.43
N LEU A 56 12.72 -12.96 4.36
CA LEU A 56 12.26 -13.69 3.19
C LEU A 56 10.73 -13.58 3.12
N TYR A 57 10.21 -12.86 2.12
CA TYR A 57 8.80 -12.92 1.78
C TYR A 57 8.57 -14.13 0.87
N PRO A 58 7.46 -14.88 1.06
CA PRO A 58 7.07 -15.93 0.13
C PRO A 58 7.07 -15.46 -1.33
N ALA A 59 7.50 -16.33 -2.25
CA ALA A 59 7.64 -16.02 -3.69
C ALA A 59 6.33 -15.54 -4.37
N TYR A 60 5.17 -15.79 -3.77
CA TYR A 60 3.89 -15.28 -4.27
C TYR A 60 3.75 -13.76 -4.10
N TYR A 61 4.40 -13.15 -3.11
CA TYR A 61 4.42 -11.69 -3.01
C TYR A 61 5.31 -11.02 -4.06
N THR A 62 6.28 -11.77 -4.61
CA THR A 62 7.36 -11.25 -5.46
C THR A 62 7.35 -11.79 -6.90
N GLY A 63 6.33 -12.56 -7.32
CA GLY A 63 6.10 -12.84 -8.75
C GLY A 63 5.86 -14.29 -9.18
N VAL A 64 5.59 -15.25 -8.29
CA VAL A 64 5.20 -16.62 -8.69
C VAL A 64 3.78 -16.94 -8.22
N GLY A 65 2.81 -16.97 -9.15
CA GLY A 65 1.40 -17.27 -8.88
C GLY A 65 0.45 -16.11 -9.21
N ARG A 66 -0.84 -16.24 -8.83
CA ARG A 66 -1.80 -15.14 -8.97
C ARG A 66 -1.33 -13.93 -8.14
N PRO A 67 -1.48 -12.69 -8.61
CA PRO A 67 -1.09 -11.52 -7.83
C PRO A 67 -1.81 -11.46 -6.48
N TYR A 68 -1.07 -11.03 -5.46
CA TYR A 68 -1.54 -10.82 -4.11
C TYR A 68 -2.10 -9.40 -3.95
N LEU A 69 -3.36 -9.27 -3.54
CA LEU A 69 -4.04 -7.99 -3.40
C LEU A 69 -4.14 -7.56 -1.94
N ILE A 70 -3.58 -6.40 -1.63
CA ILE A 70 -3.65 -5.78 -0.30
C ILE A 70 -4.55 -4.56 -0.37
N GLY A 71 -5.68 -4.59 0.33
CA GLY A 71 -6.57 -3.43 0.47
C GLY A 71 -6.18 -2.57 1.66
N ILE A 72 -6.10 -1.25 1.48
CA ILE A 72 -5.80 -0.28 2.54
C ILE A 72 -6.90 0.77 2.62
N ALA A 73 -7.64 0.77 3.73
CA ALA A 73 -8.66 1.77 4.04
C ALA A 73 -8.35 2.58 5.31
N GLY A 74 -9.15 3.61 5.55
CA GLY A 74 -8.95 4.56 6.64
C GLY A 74 -9.34 5.99 6.26
N HIS A 75 -9.41 6.87 7.24
CA HIS A 75 -9.89 8.25 7.06
C HIS A 75 -9.05 9.04 6.03
N SER A 76 -9.67 10.02 5.37
CA SER A 76 -8.93 11.09 4.66
C SER A 76 -7.91 11.73 5.61
N GLY A 77 -6.62 11.74 5.26
CA GLY A 77 -5.54 12.24 6.14
C GLY A 77 -4.85 11.18 7.02
N ALA A 78 -5.32 9.92 7.02
CA ALA A 78 -4.75 8.87 7.87
C ALA A 78 -3.38 8.32 7.42
N GLY A 79 -2.97 8.54 6.16
CA GLY A 79 -1.68 8.05 5.63
C GLY A 79 -1.73 6.86 4.66
N LYS A 80 -2.93 6.52 4.14
CA LYS A 80 -3.14 5.39 3.21
C LYS A 80 -2.21 5.39 2.01
N THR A 81 -2.22 6.47 1.22
CA THR A 81 -1.39 6.58 0.00
C THR A 81 0.10 6.49 0.32
N THR A 82 0.53 7.01 1.48
CA THR A 82 1.92 6.91 1.94
C THR A 82 2.30 5.47 2.28
N LEU A 83 1.47 4.77 3.07
CA LEU A 83 1.67 3.36 3.38
C LEU A 83 1.63 2.49 2.11
N ALA A 84 0.67 2.76 1.21
CA ALA A 84 0.50 2.02 -0.03
C ALA A 84 1.75 2.09 -0.91
N ARG A 85 2.29 3.29 -1.15
CA ARG A 85 3.54 3.47 -1.91
C ARG A 85 4.74 2.78 -1.25
N ARG A 86 4.82 2.81 0.09
CA ARG A 86 5.90 2.13 0.84
C ARG A 86 5.82 0.61 0.71
N LEU A 87 4.62 0.04 0.79
CA LEU A 87 4.42 -1.40 0.61
C LEU A 87 4.64 -1.81 -0.84
N ALA A 88 4.11 -1.07 -1.80
CA ALA A 88 4.30 -1.32 -3.23
C ALA A 88 5.79 -1.34 -3.60
N ALA A 89 6.57 -0.36 -3.14
CA ALA A 89 8.02 -0.33 -3.38
C ALA A 89 8.76 -1.53 -2.79
N ARG A 90 8.32 -2.06 -1.64
CA ARG A 90 8.98 -3.19 -0.95
C ARG A 90 8.54 -4.56 -1.48
N LEU A 91 7.28 -4.70 -1.92
CA LEU A 91 6.68 -5.98 -2.31
C LEU A 91 6.66 -6.19 -3.83
N ALA A 92 6.38 -5.13 -4.59
CA ALA A 92 6.25 -5.18 -6.05
C ALA A 92 7.45 -4.56 -6.79
N GLY A 93 8.47 -4.08 -6.06
CA GLY A 93 9.63 -3.40 -6.62
C GLY A 93 9.32 -2.03 -7.27
N SER A 94 8.08 -1.57 -7.22
CA SER A 94 7.64 -0.29 -7.79
C SER A 94 6.67 0.42 -6.85
N PRO A 95 6.90 1.72 -6.51
CA PRO A 95 5.94 2.51 -5.73
C PRO A 95 4.63 2.78 -6.49
N ASP A 96 4.61 2.52 -7.80
CA ASP A 96 3.48 2.77 -8.69
C ASP A 96 2.53 1.56 -8.81
N ALA A 97 2.86 0.43 -8.18
CA ALA A 97 2.00 -0.76 -8.08
C ALA A 97 0.82 -0.54 -7.11
N VAL A 98 0.11 0.58 -7.27
CA VAL A 98 -0.99 1.04 -6.42
C VAL A 98 -2.21 1.35 -7.29
N LEU A 99 -3.33 0.74 -6.92
CA LEU A 99 -4.66 1.02 -7.45
C LEU A 99 -5.42 1.95 -6.48
N PRO A 100 -5.43 3.28 -6.71
CA PRO A 100 -6.27 4.19 -5.95
C PRO A 100 -7.74 4.02 -6.36
N VAL A 101 -8.60 3.64 -5.42
CA VAL A 101 -10.07 3.61 -5.59
C VAL A 101 -10.60 4.98 -6.00
N ASP A 102 -9.96 6.04 -5.51
CA ASP A 102 -10.29 7.42 -5.85
C ASP A 102 -10.08 7.76 -7.34
N ALA A 103 -9.41 6.92 -8.14
CA ALA A 103 -9.34 7.09 -9.60
C ALA A 103 -10.65 6.72 -10.32
N TYR A 104 -11.53 5.99 -9.64
CA TYR A 104 -12.77 5.43 -10.19
C TYR A 104 -13.99 6.26 -9.81
N TYR A 105 -13.85 7.56 -9.52
CA TYR A 105 -15.02 8.42 -9.47
C TYR A 105 -15.75 8.39 -10.82
N LEU A 106 -17.08 8.46 -10.77
CA LEU A 106 -17.93 8.55 -11.95
C LEU A 106 -17.48 9.73 -12.83
N ASP A 107 -17.38 9.49 -14.14
CA ASP A 107 -17.05 10.55 -15.08
C ASP A 107 -18.23 11.51 -15.25
N ARG A 108 -17.94 12.81 -15.12
CA ARG A 108 -18.92 13.90 -15.26
C ARG A 108 -18.63 14.80 -16.47
N SER A 109 -17.68 14.44 -17.33
CA SER A 109 -17.31 15.20 -18.53
C SER A 109 -18.52 15.59 -19.41
N GLY A 110 -19.55 14.74 -19.46
CA GLY A 110 -20.80 14.97 -20.22
C GLY A 110 -22.01 15.46 -19.39
N VAL A 111 -21.86 15.70 -18.09
CA VAL A 111 -22.99 16.11 -17.22
C VAL A 111 -22.93 17.63 -16.99
N PRO A 112 -23.97 18.40 -17.37
CA PRO A 112 -24.03 19.83 -17.08
C PRO A 112 -23.83 20.09 -15.58
N ARG A 113 -23.07 21.12 -15.21
CA ARG A 113 -22.80 21.45 -13.80
C ARG A 113 -24.08 21.69 -12.99
N THR A 114 -25.13 22.19 -13.64
CA THR A 114 -26.47 22.37 -13.06
C THR A 114 -27.20 21.06 -12.76
N ALA A 115 -26.81 19.97 -13.42
CA ALA A 115 -27.32 18.61 -13.23
C ALA A 115 -26.35 17.73 -12.40
N TRP A 116 -25.27 18.30 -11.87
CA TRP A 116 -24.53 17.66 -10.81
C TRP A 116 -25.46 17.63 -9.60
N ALA A 117 -26.23 16.55 -9.46
CA ALA A 117 -26.92 16.26 -8.20
C ALA A 117 -25.90 16.33 -7.04
N ASP A 118 -26.41 16.46 -5.81
CA ASP A 118 -25.66 16.46 -4.55
C ASP A 118 -24.89 15.14 -4.26
N LEU A 119 -24.33 14.52 -5.28
CA LEU A 119 -23.51 13.34 -5.19
C LEU A 119 -22.15 13.74 -4.62
N ASP A 120 -22.11 13.65 -3.30
CA ASP A 120 -20.93 13.83 -2.49
C ASP A 120 -19.85 12.81 -2.86
N LEU A 121 -18.63 13.27 -3.16
CA LEU A 121 -17.47 12.42 -3.44
C LEU A 121 -17.05 11.55 -2.24
N GLU A 122 -17.55 11.85 -1.05
CA GLU A 122 -17.33 11.02 0.11
C GLU A 122 -18.31 9.82 0.16
N SER A 123 -19.36 9.82 -0.66
CA SER A 123 -20.35 8.74 -0.78
C SER A 123 -19.85 7.58 -1.65
N PRO A 124 -20.17 6.32 -1.30
CA PRO A 124 -19.94 5.16 -2.16
C PRO A 124 -20.57 5.27 -3.55
N ALA A 125 -21.70 5.97 -3.67
CA ALA A 125 -22.37 6.18 -4.95
C ALA A 125 -21.55 7.04 -5.93
N ALA A 126 -20.50 7.73 -5.46
CA ALA A 126 -19.62 8.51 -6.33
C ALA A 126 -18.61 7.64 -7.10
N ILE A 127 -18.43 6.38 -6.72
CA ILE A 127 -17.48 5.45 -7.35
C ILE A 127 -18.18 4.60 -8.41
N GLU A 128 -17.58 4.52 -9.59
CA GLU A 128 -17.94 3.60 -10.67
C GLU A 128 -17.50 2.18 -10.32
N LEU A 129 -18.26 1.55 -9.42
CA LEU A 129 -17.96 0.23 -8.90
C LEU A 129 -17.80 -0.87 -9.98
N PRO A 130 -18.62 -0.92 -11.06
CA PRO A 130 -18.45 -1.94 -12.10
C PRO A 130 -17.04 -1.91 -12.72
N LEU A 131 -16.57 -0.73 -13.13
CA LEU A 131 -15.24 -0.56 -13.71
C LEU A 131 -14.12 -0.93 -12.71
N LEU A 132 -14.27 -0.52 -11.45
CA LEU A 132 -13.32 -0.88 -10.39
C LEU A 132 -13.25 -2.41 -10.21
N LEU A 133 -14.39 -3.09 -10.16
CA LEU A 133 -14.45 -4.54 -9.97
C LEU A 133 -13.87 -5.29 -11.16
N ASP A 134 -14.17 -4.86 -12.38
CA ASP A 134 -13.64 -5.50 -13.59
C ASP A 134 -12.11 -5.38 -13.63
N GLN A 135 -11.57 -4.19 -13.38
CA GLN A 135 -10.12 -4.00 -13.34
C GLN A 135 -9.44 -4.71 -12.17
N LEU A 136 -10.09 -4.80 -11.00
CA LEU A 136 -9.58 -5.61 -9.88
C LEU A 136 -9.50 -7.11 -10.24
N ARG A 137 -10.48 -7.63 -10.99
CA ARG A 137 -10.46 -9.03 -11.45
C ARG A 137 -9.35 -9.28 -12.46
N GLU A 138 -9.14 -8.36 -13.39
CA GLU A 138 -8.00 -8.44 -14.34
C GLU A 138 -6.67 -8.45 -13.60
N LEU A 139 -6.48 -7.55 -12.64
CA LEU A 139 -5.27 -7.53 -11.80
C LEU A 139 -5.11 -8.82 -10.99
N ALA A 140 -6.20 -9.36 -10.43
CA ALA A 140 -6.18 -10.64 -9.70
C ALA A 140 -5.84 -11.83 -10.62
N ALA A 141 -6.16 -11.74 -11.90
CA ALA A 141 -5.81 -12.72 -12.93
C ALA A 141 -4.37 -12.55 -13.46
N GLY A 142 -3.64 -11.49 -13.06
CA GLY A 142 -2.30 -11.21 -13.56
C GLY A 142 -2.25 -10.36 -14.82
N HIS A 143 -3.39 -9.80 -15.25
CA HIS A 143 -3.47 -8.98 -16.45
C HIS A 143 -3.23 -7.50 -16.13
N ALA A 144 -2.57 -6.80 -17.06
CA ALA A 144 -2.40 -5.36 -16.99
C ALA A 144 -3.72 -4.64 -17.26
N ILE A 145 -3.90 -3.48 -16.66
CA ILE A 145 -5.07 -2.62 -16.87
C ILE A 145 -4.66 -1.22 -17.28
N GLU A 146 -5.57 -0.51 -17.93
CA GLU A 146 -5.47 0.93 -18.15
C GLU A 146 -6.32 1.65 -17.11
N ARG A 147 -5.69 2.08 -16.02
CA ARG A 147 -6.37 2.73 -14.91
C ARG A 147 -6.80 4.15 -15.31
N PRO A 148 -8.04 4.58 -15.02
CA PRO A 148 -8.46 5.96 -15.25
C PRO A 148 -7.63 6.96 -14.42
N VAL A 149 -7.61 8.21 -14.88
CA VAL A 149 -7.07 9.35 -14.12
C VAL A 149 -8.21 10.30 -13.80
N TYR A 150 -8.44 10.58 -12.52
CA TYR A 150 -9.46 11.53 -12.08
C TYR A 150 -8.85 12.89 -11.74
N ASP A 151 -9.43 13.95 -12.30
CA ASP A 151 -9.01 15.32 -12.03
C ASP A 151 -9.96 15.98 -11.02
N TYR A 152 -9.42 16.28 -9.84
CA TYR A 152 -10.17 16.91 -8.75
C TYR A 152 -10.51 18.38 -8.98
N SER A 153 -9.84 19.05 -9.94
CA SER A 153 -10.10 20.45 -10.28
C SER A 153 -11.30 20.58 -11.22
N THR A 154 -11.38 19.69 -12.22
CA THR A 154 -12.49 19.66 -13.19
C THR A 154 -13.63 18.74 -12.77
N HIS A 155 -13.41 17.91 -11.76
CA HIS A 155 -14.33 16.86 -11.31
C HIS A 155 -14.72 15.86 -12.40
N ALA A 156 -13.82 15.63 -13.36
CA ALA A 156 -14.03 14.74 -14.50
C ALA A 156 -12.91 13.72 -14.64
N ARG A 157 -13.20 12.63 -15.36
CA ARG A 157 -12.17 11.69 -15.80
C ARG A 157 -11.38 12.33 -16.93
N ARG A 158 -10.06 12.15 -16.89
CA ARG A 158 -9.19 12.55 -17.98
C ARG A 158 -9.20 11.51 -19.11
N PRO A 159 -8.96 11.92 -20.36
CA PRO A 159 -8.87 10.99 -21.49
C PRO A 159 -7.66 10.06 -21.37
N GLU A 160 -6.57 10.51 -20.74
CA GLU A 160 -5.40 9.66 -20.50
C GLU A 160 -5.62 8.61 -19.40
N THR A 161 -4.99 7.44 -19.57
CA THR A 161 -4.92 6.35 -18.60
C THR A 161 -3.50 6.13 -18.12
N VAL A 162 -3.36 5.40 -17.00
CA VAL A 162 -2.07 4.93 -16.50
C VAL A 162 -2.08 3.41 -16.49
N SER A 163 -1.15 2.83 -17.24
CA SER A 163 -0.98 1.38 -17.27
C SER A 163 -0.53 0.87 -15.90
N LEU A 164 -1.18 -0.19 -15.41
CA LEU A 164 -0.82 -0.87 -14.17
C LEU A 164 -0.70 -2.37 -14.43
N THR A 165 0.54 -2.86 -14.37
CA THR A 165 0.86 -4.28 -14.52
C THR A 165 1.14 -4.90 -13.15
N PRO A 166 0.44 -6.00 -12.76
CA PRO A 166 0.75 -6.71 -11.54
C PRO A 166 2.18 -7.29 -11.55
N ALA A 167 2.97 -7.00 -10.52
CA ALA A 167 4.31 -7.56 -10.31
C ALA A 167 4.34 -8.33 -8.98
N GLY A 168 3.55 -9.41 -8.89
CA GLY A 168 3.40 -10.23 -7.68
C GLY A 168 2.42 -9.64 -6.66
N THR A 169 2.54 -8.36 -6.30
CA THR A 169 1.62 -7.70 -5.34
C THR A 169 1.00 -6.44 -5.95
N VAL A 170 -0.29 -6.20 -5.67
CA VAL A 170 -0.98 -4.94 -6.00
C VAL A 170 -1.59 -4.35 -4.73
N ILE A 171 -1.34 -3.07 -4.49
CA ILE A 171 -1.94 -2.37 -3.35
C ILE A 171 -3.19 -1.61 -3.80
N VAL A 172 -4.36 -1.98 -3.28
CA VAL A 172 -5.63 -1.28 -3.53
C VAL A 172 -5.87 -0.31 -2.39
N GLU A 173 -5.84 0.99 -2.64
CA GLU A 173 -5.96 1.99 -1.56
C GLU A 173 -7.13 2.95 -1.79
N GLY A 174 -7.82 3.30 -0.71
CA GLY A 174 -8.83 4.35 -0.74
C GLY A 174 -9.67 4.34 0.51
N ARG A 175 -10.39 5.44 0.77
CA ARG A 175 -11.27 5.52 1.97
C ARG A 175 -12.30 4.38 1.98
N LEU A 176 -12.80 4.01 0.81
CA LEU A 176 -13.83 2.99 0.62
C LEU A 176 -13.28 1.63 0.15
N ALA A 177 -11.96 1.41 0.18
CA ALA A 177 -11.36 0.17 -0.31
C ALA A 177 -11.88 -1.10 0.40
N LEU A 178 -12.41 -0.96 1.62
CA LEU A 178 -13.01 -2.06 2.38
C LEU A 178 -14.55 -1.97 2.49
N TYR A 179 -15.21 -1.06 1.76
CA TYR A 179 -16.65 -0.81 1.88
C TYR A 179 -17.50 -1.89 1.21
N TRP A 180 -17.21 -2.22 -0.06
CA TRP A 180 -18.00 -3.19 -0.82
C TRP A 180 -17.53 -4.61 -0.56
N ASP A 181 -18.49 -5.52 -0.39
CA ASP A 181 -18.20 -6.94 -0.21
C ASP A 181 -17.49 -7.56 -1.41
N ALA A 182 -17.95 -7.22 -2.61
CA ALA A 182 -17.34 -7.67 -3.87
C ALA A 182 -15.88 -7.21 -4.06
N VAL A 183 -15.50 -6.06 -3.49
CA VAL A 183 -14.09 -5.63 -3.47
C VAL A 183 -13.34 -6.46 -2.44
N ARG A 184 -13.87 -6.58 -1.22
CA ARG A 184 -13.23 -7.34 -0.13
C ARG A 184 -13.00 -8.80 -0.47
N SER A 185 -13.87 -9.45 -1.25
CA SER A 185 -13.73 -10.85 -1.66
C SER A 185 -12.56 -11.08 -2.60
N LEU A 186 -12.05 -10.04 -3.27
CA LEU A 186 -10.87 -10.10 -4.14
C LEU A 186 -9.57 -9.81 -3.39
N LEU A 187 -9.63 -9.27 -2.17
CA LEU A 187 -8.46 -8.90 -1.37
C LEU A 187 -7.97 -10.08 -0.53
N ASP A 188 -6.66 -10.31 -0.55
CA ASP A 188 -5.98 -11.32 0.25
C ASP A 188 -5.61 -10.81 1.65
N THR A 189 -5.32 -9.51 1.77
CA THR A 189 -5.12 -8.83 3.06
C THR A 189 -5.87 -7.51 3.11
N ARG A 190 -6.54 -7.24 4.23
CA ARG A 190 -7.30 -6.02 4.48
C ARG A 190 -6.67 -5.25 5.64
N VAL A 191 -6.11 -4.09 5.35
CA VAL A 191 -5.47 -3.20 6.31
C VAL A 191 -6.34 -1.98 6.54
N TYR A 192 -6.57 -1.63 7.81
CA TYR A 192 -7.23 -0.39 8.18
C TYR A 192 -6.26 0.52 8.95
N ILE A 193 -6.14 1.78 8.54
CA ILE A 193 -5.34 2.77 9.24
C ILE A 193 -6.24 3.53 10.22
N ALA A 194 -6.01 3.32 11.52
CA ALA A 194 -6.62 4.10 12.58
C ALA A 194 -5.77 5.34 12.84
N CYS A 195 -6.39 6.51 12.97
CA CYS A 195 -5.70 7.78 13.20
C CYS A 195 -6.69 8.72 13.87
N ALA A 196 -6.23 9.56 14.80
CA ALA A 196 -7.10 10.55 15.41
C ALA A 196 -7.69 11.52 14.36
N THR A 197 -8.94 11.94 14.59
CA THR A 197 -9.73 12.71 13.62
C THR A 197 -9.16 14.11 13.41
N ASP A 198 -8.66 14.72 14.46
CA ASP A 198 -7.97 16.02 14.47
C ASP A 198 -6.63 15.96 13.70
N VAL A 199 -5.85 14.89 13.88
CA VAL A 199 -4.62 14.65 13.10
C VAL A 199 -4.96 14.50 11.61
N CYS A 200 -6.00 13.73 11.28
CA CYS A 200 -6.49 13.57 9.92
C CYS A 200 -6.94 14.91 9.30
N LEU A 201 -7.70 15.72 10.04
CA LEU A 201 -8.15 17.04 9.61
C LEU A 201 -6.96 17.97 9.36
N SER A 202 -6.02 18.06 10.30
CA SER A 202 -4.82 18.88 10.18
C SER A 202 -4.02 18.55 8.91
N ARG A 203 -3.76 17.26 8.69
CA ARG A 203 -3.07 16.76 7.48
C ARG A 203 -3.87 17.07 6.21
N ARG A 204 -5.20 16.96 6.25
CA ARG A 204 -6.07 17.27 5.11
C ARG A 204 -6.07 18.77 4.78
N VAL A 205 -6.13 19.64 5.78
CA VAL A 205 -6.02 21.11 5.59
C VAL A 205 -4.69 21.43 4.92
N ALA A 206 -3.57 20.93 5.47
CA ALA A 206 -2.25 21.17 4.90
C ALA A 206 -2.14 20.71 3.44
N ARG A 207 -2.65 19.52 3.12
CA ARG A 207 -2.64 18.95 1.77
C ARG A 207 -3.54 19.74 0.81
N ASP A 208 -4.81 19.93 1.15
CA ASP A 208 -5.79 20.54 0.24
C ASP A 208 -5.48 22.01 -0.04
N THR A 209 -4.91 22.73 0.92
CA THR A 209 -4.43 24.11 0.69
C THR A 209 -3.23 24.15 -0.25
N ARG A 210 -2.26 23.25 -0.08
CA ARG A 210 -1.03 23.24 -0.88
C ARG A 210 -1.23 22.68 -2.30
N GLU A 211 -2.01 21.61 -2.42
CA GLU A 211 -2.06 20.78 -3.63
C GLU A 211 -3.37 20.94 -4.43
N ARG A 212 -4.42 21.49 -3.82
CA ARG A 212 -5.76 21.58 -4.45
C ARG A 212 -6.30 23.01 -4.51
N GLY A 213 -5.51 24.01 -4.12
CA GLY A 213 -5.86 25.43 -4.20
C GLY A 213 -7.05 25.84 -3.32
N ARG A 214 -7.33 25.10 -2.24
CA ARG A 214 -8.44 25.42 -1.32
C ARG A 214 -8.00 26.31 -0.17
N THR A 215 -8.91 27.08 0.38
CA THR A 215 -8.71 27.78 1.65
C THR A 215 -8.93 26.83 2.83
N ALA A 216 -8.30 27.13 3.97
CA ALA A 216 -8.51 26.35 5.19
C ALA A 216 -9.99 26.35 5.64
N ALA A 217 -10.70 27.47 5.45
CA ALA A 217 -12.12 27.60 5.77
C ALA A 217 -12.99 26.64 4.95
N GLU A 218 -12.80 26.58 3.62
CA GLU A 218 -13.52 25.65 2.74
C GLU A 218 -13.25 24.19 3.11
N VAL A 219 -12.01 23.84 3.47
CA VAL A 219 -11.65 22.48 3.88
C VAL A 219 -12.35 22.10 5.20
N GLN A 220 -12.40 23.02 6.17
CA GLN A 220 -13.07 22.80 7.44
C GLN A 220 -14.58 22.69 7.29
N GLU A 221 -15.20 23.54 6.47
CA GLU A 221 -16.64 23.47 6.19
C GLU A 221 -17.01 22.12 5.56
N ARG A 222 -16.28 21.71 4.51
CA ARG A 222 -16.46 20.39 3.89
C ARG A 222 -16.21 19.25 4.88
N TRP A 223 -15.25 19.42 5.79
CA TRP A 223 -14.98 18.43 6.82
C TRP A 223 -16.20 18.18 7.70
N ARG A 224 -16.79 19.26 8.24
CA ARG A 224 -17.95 19.18 9.14
C ARG A 224 -19.20 18.67 8.42
N ASN A 225 -19.45 19.16 7.22
CA ASN A 225 -20.73 18.95 6.53
C ASN A 225 -20.79 17.65 5.72
N SER A 226 -19.64 17.07 5.38
CA SER A 226 -19.57 15.96 4.42
C SER A 226 -18.58 14.89 4.86
N VAL A 227 -17.30 15.23 5.02
CA VAL A 227 -16.24 14.23 5.15
C VAL A 227 -16.33 13.46 6.46
N GLN A 228 -16.53 14.16 7.59
CA GLN A 228 -16.64 13.50 8.88
C GLN A 228 -17.92 12.67 9.00
N PRO A 229 -19.13 13.20 8.69
CA PRO A 229 -20.35 12.40 8.73
C PRO A 229 -20.31 11.17 7.83
N LEU A 230 -19.80 11.31 6.59
CA LEU A 230 -19.75 10.20 5.63
C LEU A 230 -18.61 9.21 5.93
N TYR A 231 -17.51 9.67 6.53
CA TYR A 231 -16.53 8.76 7.14
C TYR A 231 -17.19 7.89 8.22
N LEU A 232 -17.90 8.50 9.18
CA LEU A 232 -18.55 7.77 10.27
C LEU A 232 -19.60 6.78 9.74
N ARG A 233 -20.31 7.16 8.67
CA ARG A 233 -21.34 6.32 8.05
C ARG A 233 -20.77 5.17 7.24
N TYR A 234 -19.74 5.41 6.41
CA TYR A 234 -19.32 4.47 5.38
C TYR A 234 -17.92 3.89 5.59
N VAL A 235 -16.98 4.63 6.17
CA VAL A 235 -15.57 4.21 6.25
C VAL A 235 -15.25 3.61 7.60
N ALA A 236 -15.60 4.29 8.70
CA ALA A 236 -15.30 3.84 10.06
C ALA A 236 -15.80 2.41 10.36
N PRO A 237 -17.03 2.01 9.93
CA PRO A 237 -17.52 0.66 10.17
C PRO A 237 -16.74 -0.43 9.45
N THR A 238 -15.99 -0.09 8.38
CA THR A 238 -15.22 -1.07 7.60
C THR A 238 -13.99 -1.59 8.35
N ARG A 239 -13.60 -0.94 9.46
CA ARG A 239 -12.54 -1.41 10.36
C ARG A 239 -12.77 -2.86 10.82
N ARG A 240 -14.03 -3.28 10.99
CA ARG A 240 -14.38 -4.65 11.41
C ARG A 240 -14.00 -5.74 10.39
N TYR A 241 -13.75 -5.35 9.13
CA TYR A 241 -13.35 -6.28 8.07
C TYR A 241 -11.84 -6.36 7.89
N ALA A 242 -11.06 -5.59 8.66
CA ALA A 242 -9.61 -5.57 8.53
C ALA A 242 -8.99 -6.78 9.23
N ASP A 243 -8.02 -7.40 8.58
CA ASP A 243 -7.16 -8.43 9.18
C ASP A 243 -6.13 -7.78 10.14
N LEU A 244 -5.77 -6.53 9.87
CA LEU A 244 -4.82 -5.74 10.65
C LEU A 244 -5.26 -4.29 10.74
N VAL A 245 -5.12 -3.71 11.92
CA VAL A 245 -5.22 -2.26 12.14
C VAL A 245 -3.82 -1.72 12.44
N VAL A 246 -3.40 -0.69 11.71
CA VAL A 246 -2.15 0.04 11.97
C VAL A 246 -2.46 1.45 12.43
N ASP A 247 -1.54 2.02 13.21
CA ASP A 247 -1.64 3.40 13.68
C ASP A 247 -1.08 4.36 12.63
N GLY A 248 -1.91 5.28 12.15
CA GLY A 248 -1.57 6.30 11.16
C GLY A 248 -0.78 7.48 11.72
N GLU A 249 -0.56 7.52 13.03
CA GLU A 249 0.31 8.50 13.69
C GLU A 249 1.76 8.02 13.74
N GLU A 250 2.00 6.72 13.58
CA GLU A 250 3.33 6.13 13.46
C GLU A 250 4.01 6.49 12.13
N PRO A 251 5.36 6.49 12.08
CA PRO A 251 6.10 6.65 10.83
C PRO A 251 5.71 5.60 9.79
N ALA A 252 5.69 5.99 8.52
CA ALA A 252 5.26 5.12 7.43
C ALA A 252 6.07 3.81 7.31
N ASP A 253 7.36 3.83 7.68
CA ASP A 253 8.19 2.64 7.66
C ASP A 253 7.85 1.65 8.79
N GLU A 254 7.36 2.13 9.93
CA GLU A 254 6.90 1.31 11.05
C GLU A 254 5.50 0.73 10.76
N MET A 255 4.59 1.53 10.18
CA MET A 255 3.33 1.01 9.64
C MET A 255 3.58 -0.10 8.60
N ALA A 256 4.50 0.13 7.65
CA ALA A 256 4.85 -0.87 6.65
C ALA A 256 5.46 -2.12 7.29
N ALA A 257 6.35 -1.96 8.28
CA ALA A 257 6.93 -3.09 9.01
C ALA A 257 5.87 -3.91 9.77
N ALA A 258 4.84 -3.27 10.34
CA ALA A 258 3.73 -3.97 10.97
C ALA A 258 2.96 -4.85 9.98
N VAL A 259 2.61 -4.31 8.80
CA VAL A 259 1.95 -5.08 7.73
C VAL A 259 2.83 -6.25 7.29
N LEU A 260 4.10 -6.00 7.00
CA LEU A 260 5.04 -7.00 6.51
C LEU A 260 5.27 -8.15 7.51
N ARG A 261 5.28 -7.88 8.82
CA ARG A 261 5.35 -8.92 9.86
C ARG A 261 4.15 -9.86 9.80
N VAL A 262 2.94 -9.34 9.59
CA VAL A 262 1.73 -10.15 9.46
C VAL A 262 1.77 -10.99 8.19
N LEU A 263 2.18 -10.41 7.06
CA LEU A 263 2.32 -11.14 5.80
C LEU A 263 3.33 -12.29 5.91
N ALA A 264 4.46 -12.07 6.59
CA ALA A 264 5.49 -13.09 6.80
C ALA A 264 5.06 -14.22 7.76
N ALA A 265 4.11 -13.96 8.66
CA ALA A 265 3.60 -14.95 9.61
C ALA A 265 2.48 -15.83 9.04
N ARG A 266 1.96 -15.52 7.85
CA ARG A 266 0.90 -16.31 7.22
C ARG A 266 1.50 -17.58 6.59
N PRO A 267 0.95 -18.78 6.91
CA PRO A 267 1.38 -20.01 6.27
C PRO A 267 1.12 -19.93 4.76
N ALA A 268 2.03 -20.54 3.98
CA ALA A 268 1.95 -20.64 2.53
C ALA A 268 0.74 -21.49 2.07
#